data_AF-A0A369GTV1-F1
#
_entry.id   AF-A0A369GTV1-F1
#
_cell.length_a   1.000
_cell.length_b   1.000
_cell.length_c   1.000
_cell.angle_alpha   90.00
_cell.angle_beta   90.00
_cell.angle_gamma   90.00
#
_symmetry.space_group_name_H-M   'P 1'
#
loop_
_entity.id
_entity.type
_entity.pdbx_description
1 polymer ?
#
loop_
_entity_poly.entity_id
_entity_poly.type
_entity_poly.pdbx_seq_one_letter_code
_entity_poly.pdbx_strand_id
1 'polypeptide(L)'
;MSSEVREDDDAVQPKSSHTSDEFLRPFLKPSFDPTSFLNARLEKGTPLAQLSTQAQALVSQLDGQTTRMTHTLTQLTDDILRSGSRLAYEVELLRGETVGLQETLHETLRDDVRQFVPGGLRREEEGQETTGGDSGGEVEEPKCIKQLQTLTLVRAQLESVIKIFGAAMDFSFPPSEVSVGSSFLSVSAPEPGSEQQSSEEKGQQALRRLRDEVSELLGSNGKDDDGKDDEESAVQGIEKAAARVAELKELASVWKGTAEEKGRNRFIDSLAKMVEDRHRELMLATGRRDGKVEVEARTQQPGGFGLMNQLQKLRSGL
;
A
#
# COMPACT_ATOMS: atom_id res chain seq x y z
N MET A 1 -21.70 -23.14 -41.70
CA MET A 1 -22.11 -22.26 -40.58
C MET A 1 -21.32 -22.71 -39.37
N SER A 2 -20.34 -22.02 -38.82
CA SER A 2 -19.65 -20.78 -39.17
C SER A 2 -18.28 -20.93 -38.51
N SER A 3 -17.21 -20.69 -39.27
CA SER A 3 -15.86 -20.63 -38.72
C SER A 3 -15.74 -19.33 -37.96
N GLU A 4 -15.82 -19.38 -36.63
CA GLU A 4 -15.58 -18.22 -35.78
C GLU A 4 -14.07 -18.09 -35.59
N VAL A 5 -13.44 -17.41 -36.55
CA VAL A 5 -12.09 -16.87 -36.40
C VAL A 5 -12.19 -15.79 -35.33
N ARG A 6 -11.77 -16.11 -34.11
CA ARG A 6 -11.50 -15.11 -33.09
C ARG A 6 -10.28 -14.30 -33.55
N GLU A 7 -10.57 -13.16 -34.17
CA GLU A 7 -9.65 -12.05 -34.29
C GLU A 7 -9.40 -11.50 -32.88
N ASP A 8 -8.41 -12.07 -32.18
CA ASP A 8 -7.79 -11.39 -31.05
C ASP A 8 -6.94 -10.24 -31.63
N ASP A 9 -7.62 -9.12 -31.88
CA ASP A 9 -7.01 -7.85 -32.26
C ASP A 9 -6.37 -7.21 -31.02
N ASP A 10 -5.31 -7.85 -30.53
CA ASP A 10 -4.42 -7.25 -29.53
C ASP A 10 -3.60 -6.19 -30.28
N ALA A 11 -4.18 -4.99 -30.36
CA ALA A 11 -3.62 -3.83 -31.03
C ALA A 11 -2.39 -3.34 -30.26
N VAL A 12 -1.24 -3.97 -30.49
CA VAL A 12 0.05 -3.55 -29.92
C VAL A 12 0.36 -2.14 -30.44
N GLN A 13 0.13 -1.15 -29.59
CA GLN A 13 0.38 0.25 -29.92
C GLN A 13 1.89 0.50 -30.05
N PRO A 14 2.30 1.33 -31.01
CA PRO A 14 3.71 1.69 -31.17
C PRO A 14 4.21 2.40 -29.90
N LYS A 15 5.21 1.83 -29.24
CA LYS A 15 5.78 2.34 -27.99
C LYS A 15 6.75 3.51 -28.19
N SER A 16 7.14 3.76 -29.44
CA SER A 16 8.07 4.83 -29.81
C SER A 16 7.83 5.32 -31.24
N SER A 17 8.31 6.53 -31.53
CA SER A 17 8.32 7.11 -32.89
C SER A 17 9.03 6.18 -33.90
N HIS A 18 10.01 5.41 -33.44
CA HIS A 18 10.79 4.46 -34.26
C HIS A 18 10.02 3.18 -34.64
N THR A 19 8.91 2.87 -33.96
CA THR A 19 8.08 1.68 -34.19
C THR A 19 6.70 2.02 -34.77
N SER A 20 6.50 3.28 -35.16
CA SER A 20 5.21 3.79 -35.67
C SER A 20 4.89 3.37 -37.11
N ASP A 21 5.85 2.75 -37.81
CA ASP A 21 5.67 2.27 -39.18
C ASP A 21 4.62 1.13 -39.22
N GLU A 22 3.65 1.26 -40.11
CA GLU A 22 2.60 0.25 -40.32
C GLU A 22 3.17 -1.12 -40.70
N PHE A 23 4.30 -1.15 -41.40
CA PHE A 23 5.01 -2.38 -41.74
C PHE A 23 5.52 -3.14 -40.50
N LEU A 24 5.84 -2.42 -39.42
CA LEU A 24 6.42 -3.01 -38.22
C LEU A 24 5.37 -3.57 -37.25
N ARG A 25 4.09 -3.21 -37.40
CA ARG A 25 3.00 -3.66 -36.51
C ARG A 25 2.94 -5.19 -36.29
N PRO A 26 3.09 -6.04 -37.32
CA PRO A 26 3.11 -7.49 -37.11
C PRO A 26 4.27 -7.96 -36.23
N PHE A 27 5.42 -7.30 -36.33
CA PHE A 27 6.64 -7.63 -35.58
C PHE A 27 6.59 -7.17 -34.11
N LEU A 28 5.65 -6.28 -33.75
CA LEU A 28 5.46 -5.84 -32.36
C LEU A 28 4.69 -6.87 -31.52
N LYS A 29 4.03 -7.84 -32.16
CA LYS A 29 3.27 -8.89 -31.47
C LYS A 29 4.22 -9.94 -30.88
N PRO A 30 4.13 -10.27 -29.58
CA PRO A 30 4.94 -11.32 -28.95
C PRO A 30 4.75 -12.70 -29.59
N SER A 31 3.58 -12.95 -30.18
CA SER A 31 3.22 -14.19 -30.89
C SER A 31 3.49 -14.14 -32.39
N PHE A 32 4.47 -13.36 -32.84
CA PHE A 32 4.79 -13.23 -34.26
C PHE A 32 5.21 -14.57 -34.88
N ASP A 33 4.51 -14.99 -35.94
CA ASP A 33 4.86 -16.15 -36.76
C ASP A 33 5.44 -15.72 -38.11
N PRO A 34 6.72 -16.00 -38.41
CA PRO A 34 7.34 -15.63 -39.67
C PRO A 34 6.73 -16.37 -40.87
N THR A 35 6.22 -17.59 -40.68
CA THR A 35 5.65 -18.38 -41.77
C THR A 35 4.28 -17.86 -42.19
N SER A 36 3.42 -17.53 -41.23
CA SER A 36 2.15 -16.83 -41.49
C SER A 36 2.39 -15.45 -42.14
N PHE A 37 3.35 -14.67 -41.66
CA PHE A 37 3.67 -13.36 -42.24
C PHE A 37 4.09 -13.44 -43.72
N LEU A 38 4.98 -14.37 -44.06
CA LEU A 38 5.41 -14.57 -45.44
C LEU A 38 4.28 -15.11 -46.32
N ASN A 39 3.49 -16.06 -45.82
CA ASN A 39 2.34 -16.62 -46.55
C ASN A 39 1.21 -15.59 -46.76
N ALA A 40 1.06 -14.61 -45.87
CA ALA A 40 0.10 -13.52 -46.04
C ALA A 40 0.57 -12.48 -47.07
N ARG A 41 1.90 -12.31 -47.21
CA ARG A 41 2.51 -11.36 -48.15
C ARG A 41 2.82 -11.95 -49.53
N LEU A 42 2.97 -13.27 -49.63
CA LEU A 42 3.24 -14.00 -50.86
C LEU A 42 1.96 -14.72 -51.29
N GLU A 43 1.29 -14.22 -52.32
CA GLU A 43 -0.01 -14.74 -52.74
C GLU A 43 0.08 -16.19 -53.23
N LYS A 44 -0.87 -17.03 -52.80
CA LYS A 44 -0.97 -18.42 -53.25
C LYS A 44 -1.70 -18.45 -54.60
N GLY A 45 -1.00 -18.88 -55.65
CA GLY A 45 -1.56 -19.06 -57.00
C GLY A 45 -1.03 -18.09 -58.07
N THR A 46 -0.13 -17.17 -57.72
CA THR A 46 0.53 -16.29 -58.69
C THR A 46 1.63 -17.00 -59.51
N PRO A 47 1.89 -16.58 -60.76
CA PRO A 47 3.00 -17.08 -61.56
C PRO A 47 4.35 -16.91 -60.85
N LEU A 48 5.25 -17.89 -60.98
CA LEU A 48 6.57 -17.93 -60.32
C LEU A 48 7.41 -16.66 -60.53
N ALA A 49 7.35 -16.06 -61.72
CA ALA A 49 8.07 -14.83 -62.02
C ALA A 49 7.60 -13.64 -61.17
N GLN A 50 6.29 -13.49 -60.96
CA GLN A 50 5.70 -12.43 -60.13
C GLN A 50 5.99 -12.68 -58.65
N LEU A 51 5.92 -13.93 -58.20
CA LEU A 51 6.29 -14.33 -56.84
C LEU A 51 7.75 -13.99 -56.53
N SER A 52 8.68 -14.27 -57.43
CA SER A 52 10.10 -13.94 -57.25
C SER A 52 10.31 -12.44 -57.11
N THR A 53 9.65 -11.62 -57.95
CA THR A 53 9.76 -10.16 -57.86
C THR A 53 9.20 -9.62 -56.55
N GLN A 54 8.08 -10.18 -56.06
CA GLN A 54 7.47 -9.79 -54.79
C GLN A 54 8.34 -10.18 -53.60
N ALA A 55 8.91 -11.39 -53.61
CA ALA A 55 9.83 -11.85 -52.58
C ALA A 55 11.10 -11.01 -52.52
N GLN A 56 11.71 -10.67 -53.67
CA GLN A 56 12.89 -9.80 -53.70
C GLN A 56 12.59 -8.38 -53.18
N ALA A 57 11.45 -7.81 -53.55
CA ALA A 57 11.04 -6.50 -53.03
C ALA A 57 10.87 -6.53 -51.49
N LEU A 58 10.25 -7.60 -50.97
CA LEU A 58 10.02 -7.77 -49.54
C LEU A 58 11.35 -7.97 -48.78
N VAL A 59 12.28 -8.74 -49.32
CA VAL A 59 13.62 -8.92 -48.74
C VAL A 59 14.37 -7.58 -48.70
N SER A 60 14.36 -6.80 -49.79
CA SER A 60 14.99 -5.47 -49.78
C SER A 60 14.34 -4.51 -48.77
N GLN A 61 13.02 -4.60 -48.59
CA GLN A 61 12.31 -3.82 -47.57
C GLN A 61 12.71 -4.23 -46.15
N LEU A 62 12.82 -5.53 -45.88
CA LEU A 62 13.26 -6.06 -44.59
C LEU A 62 14.71 -5.67 -44.27
N ASP A 63 15.60 -5.74 -45.26
CA ASP A 63 17.01 -5.37 -45.09
C ASP A 63 17.18 -3.88 -44.78
N GLY A 64 16.41 -3.02 -45.48
CA GLY A 64 16.38 -1.58 -45.19
C GLY A 64 15.85 -1.26 -43.79
N GLN A 65 14.76 -1.91 -43.38
CA GLN A 65 14.20 -1.74 -42.02
C GLN A 65 15.15 -2.26 -40.94
N THR A 66 15.82 -3.39 -41.18
CA THR A 66 16.81 -3.98 -40.25
C THR A 66 18.00 -3.04 -40.07
N THR A 67 18.52 -2.48 -41.16
CA THR A 67 19.64 -1.52 -41.11
C THR A 67 19.24 -0.25 -40.36
N ARG A 68 18.04 0.29 -40.62
CA ARG A 68 17.51 1.47 -39.92
C ARG A 68 17.32 1.21 -38.42
N MET A 69 16.78 0.05 -38.04
CA MET A 69 16.57 -0.32 -36.65
C MET A 69 17.91 -0.53 -35.92
N THR A 70 18.87 -1.17 -36.58
CA THR A 70 20.23 -1.33 -36.07
C THR A 70 20.89 0.02 -35.81
N HIS A 71 20.81 0.95 -36.78
CA HIS A 71 21.34 2.31 -36.61
C HIS A 71 20.68 3.05 -35.42
N THR A 72 19.35 2.93 -35.30
CA THR A 72 18.60 3.53 -34.19
C THR A 72 19.01 2.95 -32.85
N LEU A 73 19.19 1.62 -32.76
CA LEU A 73 19.64 0.95 -31.53
C LEU A 73 21.05 1.39 -31.12
N THR A 74 21.98 1.50 -32.09
CA THR A 74 23.32 2.01 -31.82
C THR A 74 23.26 3.45 -31.30
N GLN A 75 22.48 4.32 -31.95
CA GLN A 75 22.32 5.71 -31.52
C GLN A 75 21.76 5.81 -30.09
N LEU A 76 20.68 5.08 -29.79
CA LEU A 76 20.09 5.08 -28.44
C LEU A 76 21.06 4.55 -27.39
N THR A 77 21.87 3.55 -27.74
CA THR A 77 22.91 3.00 -26.84
C THR A 77 23.97 4.05 -26.53
N ASP A 78 24.46 4.76 -27.55
CA ASP A 78 25.43 5.84 -27.39
C ASP A 78 24.87 7.02 -26.58
N ASP A 79 23.59 7.37 -26.80
CA ASP A 79 22.90 8.41 -26.05
C ASP A 79 22.72 8.02 -24.57
N ILE A 80 22.43 6.76 -24.27
CA ILE A 80 22.36 6.23 -22.90
C ILE A 80 23.74 6.29 -22.23
N LEU A 81 24.81 5.83 -22.90
CA LEU A 81 26.17 5.87 -22.33
C LEU A 81 26.65 7.31 -22.08
N ARG A 82 26.33 8.23 -23.00
CA ARG A 82 26.67 9.65 -22.86
C ARG A 82 25.86 10.32 -21.76
N SER A 83 24.55 10.11 -21.72
CA SER A 83 23.70 10.69 -20.68
C SER A 83 24.03 10.15 -19.29
N GLY A 84 24.45 8.89 -19.17
CA GLY A 84 24.93 8.31 -17.91
C GLY A 84 26.15 9.04 -17.34
N SER A 85 27.16 9.32 -18.16
CA SER A 85 28.35 10.06 -17.70
C SER A 85 28.05 11.51 -17.33
N ARG A 86 27.18 12.19 -18.09
CA ARG A 86 26.70 13.53 -17.78
C ARG A 86 25.89 13.57 -16.47
N LEU A 87 24.97 12.63 -16.28
CA LEU A 87 24.16 12.53 -15.07
C LEU A 87 25.04 12.29 -13.84
N ALA A 88 26.04 11.43 -13.95
CA ALA A 88 26.99 11.18 -12.86
C ALA A 88 27.73 12.47 -12.44
N TYR A 89 28.15 13.30 -13.40
CA TYR A 89 28.75 14.60 -13.10
C TYR A 89 27.76 15.56 -12.43
N GLU A 90 26.53 15.66 -12.93
CA GLU A 90 25.49 16.53 -12.35
C GLU A 90 25.14 16.11 -10.91
N VAL A 91 25.09 14.80 -10.63
CA VAL A 91 24.87 14.26 -9.29
C VAL A 91 26.04 14.58 -8.35
N GLU A 92 27.29 14.41 -8.80
CA GLU A 92 28.46 14.72 -7.97
C GLU A 92 28.58 16.23 -7.71
N LEU A 93 28.23 17.07 -8.70
CA LEU A 93 28.14 18.52 -8.52
C LEU A 93 27.08 18.89 -7.48
N LEU A 94 25.86 18.34 -7.61
CA LEU A 94 24.77 18.59 -6.66
C LEU A 94 25.12 18.11 -5.25
N ARG A 95 25.82 16.97 -5.14
CA ARG A 95 26.34 16.48 -3.86
C ARG A 95 27.35 17.45 -3.27
N GLY A 96 28.28 17.96 -4.07
CA GLY A 96 29.25 18.99 -3.65
C GLY A 96 28.57 20.27 -3.18
N GLU A 97 27.58 20.77 -3.92
CA GLU A 97 26.78 21.94 -3.53
C GLU A 97 25.98 21.70 -2.24
N THR A 98 25.43 20.50 -2.06
CA THR A 98 24.70 20.12 -0.85
C THR A 98 25.64 20.07 0.36
N VAL A 99 26.84 19.53 0.21
CA VAL A 99 27.87 19.53 1.26
C VAL A 99 28.31 20.96 1.57
N GLY A 100 28.56 21.79 0.55
CA GLY A 100 28.92 23.20 0.74
C GLY A 100 27.82 24.01 1.42
N LEU A 101 26.55 23.74 1.12
CA LEU A 101 25.40 24.34 1.82
C LEU A 101 25.34 23.88 3.28
N GLN A 102 25.59 22.59 3.54
CA GLN A 102 25.61 22.04 4.89
C GLN A 102 26.72 22.68 5.74
N GLU A 103 27.94 22.81 5.20
CA GLU A 103 29.05 23.51 5.84
C GLU A 103 28.69 24.98 6.11
N THR A 104 28.13 25.66 5.12
CA THR A 104 27.72 27.07 5.28
C THR A 104 26.67 27.22 6.38
N LEU A 105 25.68 26.33 6.47
CA LEU A 105 24.65 26.36 7.51
C LEU A 105 25.18 26.04 8.91
N HIS A 106 26.10 25.08 9.03
CA HIS A 106 26.57 24.57 10.32
C HIS A 106 27.79 25.30 10.87
N GLU A 107 28.62 25.89 10.01
CA GLU A 107 29.85 26.57 10.41
C GLU A 107 29.67 28.09 10.38
N THR A 108 29.30 28.65 9.22
CA THR A 108 29.24 30.11 9.03
C THR A 108 27.95 30.71 9.57
N LEU A 109 26.80 30.20 9.11
CA LEU A 109 25.50 30.77 9.43
C LEU A 109 25.00 30.36 10.82
N ARG A 110 25.59 29.33 11.43
CA ARG A 110 25.11 28.80 12.72
C ARG A 110 25.13 29.84 13.83
N ASP A 111 26.20 30.62 13.90
CA ASP A 111 26.35 31.64 14.95
C ASP A 111 25.49 32.87 14.66
N ASP A 112 25.35 33.25 13.39
CA ASP A 112 24.42 34.31 12.96
C ASP A 112 22.96 33.90 13.26
N VAL A 113 22.56 32.67 12.92
CA VAL A 113 21.22 32.12 13.21
C VAL A 113 20.96 32.05 14.72
N ARG A 114 21.97 31.76 15.54
CA ARG A 114 21.86 31.81 17.01
C ARG A 114 21.60 33.22 17.54
N GLN A 115 22.09 34.25 16.86
CA GLN A 115 21.78 35.64 17.21
C GLN A 115 20.31 35.98 16.94
N PHE A 116 19.73 35.42 15.88
CA PHE A 116 18.31 35.61 15.53
C PHE A 116 17.36 34.72 16.35
N VAL A 117 17.83 33.60 16.92
CA VAL A 117 17.04 32.72 17.79
C VAL A 117 17.84 32.34 19.05
N PRO A 118 17.94 33.23 20.06
CA PRO A 118 18.63 32.94 21.31
C PRO A 118 17.88 31.83 22.08
N GLY A 119 18.32 30.58 21.93
CA GLY A 119 17.71 29.41 22.56
C GLY A 119 17.20 28.32 21.61
N GLY A 120 17.28 28.54 20.29
CA GLY A 120 16.74 27.61 19.29
C GLY A 120 15.20 27.62 19.22
N LEU A 121 14.65 27.05 18.15
CA LEU A 121 13.20 26.82 18.07
C LEU A 121 12.85 25.78 19.13
N ARG A 122 12.29 26.22 20.26
CA ARG A 122 11.71 25.34 21.28
C ARG A 122 10.81 24.34 20.55
N ARG A 123 11.23 23.08 20.53
CA ARG A 123 10.34 21.96 20.24
C ARG A 123 9.29 22.00 21.34
N GLU A 124 8.07 22.34 20.97
CA GLU A 124 6.93 22.38 21.89
C GLU A 124 6.67 20.97 22.40
N GLU A 125 7.16 20.69 23.60
CA GLU A 125 6.59 19.68 24.48
C GLU A 125 6.08 20.39 25.72
N GLU A 126 4.76 20.27 25.88
CA GLU A 126 3.93 20.45 27.07
C GLU A 126 3.60 21.86 27.57
N GLY A 127 2.30 22.06 27.76
CA GLY A 127 1.65 23.34 27.97
C GLY A 127 1.84 23.90 29.37
N GLN A 128 1.85 25.23 29.43
CA GLN A 128 1.39 25.95 30.61
C GLN A 128 0.87 27.33 30.19
N GLU A 129 -0.42 27.55 30.42
CA GLU A 129 -1.08 28.84 30.31
C GLU A 129 -0.41 29.87 31.23
N THR A 130 -0.18 31.09 30.72
CA THR A 130 -0.29 32.34 31.50
C THR A 130 -0.56 33.53 30.56
N THR A 131 -1.84 33.93 30.55
CA THR A 131 -2.36 35.31 30.62
C THR A 131 -1.52 36.49 30.08
N GLY A 132 -2.08 37.17 29.07
CA GLY A 132 -2.44 38.59 29.15
C GLY A 132 -1.43 39.63 28.63
N GLY A 133 -1.79 40.32 27.55
CA GLY A 133 -1.12 41.54 27.09
C GLY A 133 -1.60 42.05 25.73
N ASP A 134 -2.76 42.71 25.73
CA ASP A 134 -3.27 43.53 24.61
C ASP A 134 -2.31 44.68 24.29
N SER A 135 -1.93 44.80 23.01
CA SER A 135 -1.49 46.05 22.40
C SER A 135 -1.66 45.94 20.89
N GLY A 136 -2.84 46.34 20.44
CA GLY A 136 -3.12 46.67 19.05
C GLY A 136 -2.12 47.70 18.51
N GLY A 137 -1.40 47.27 17.49
CA GLY A 137 -0.60 48.10 16.61
C GLY A 137 -0.41 47.34 15.32
N GLU A 138 -1.28 47.59 14.34
CA GLU A 138 -1.07 47.16 12.95
C GLU A 138 0.16 47.91 12.39
N VAL A 139 1.35 47.47 12.79
CA VAL A 139 2.52 47.60 11.95
C VAL A 139 2.30 46.54 10.89
N GLU A 140 2.02 46.93 9.65
CA GLU A 140 1.94 45.99 8.53
C GLU A 140 3.15 45.06 8.60
N GLU A 141 2.91 43.82 9.03
CA GLU A 141 3.95 42.79 9.06
C GLU A 141 4.62 42.80 7.67
N PRO A 142 5.95 43.03 7.62
CA PRO A 142 6.68 43.07 6.36
C PRO A 142 6.30 41.87 5.49
N LYS A 143 6.07 42.11 4.19
CA LYS A 143 5.62 41.06 3.26
C LYS A 143 6.50 39.81 3.32
N CYS A 144 7.80 39.97 3.58
CA CYS A 144 8.74 38.87 3.78
C CYS A 144 8.44 38.01 5.03
N ILE A 145 7.95 38.60 6.13
CA ILE A 145 7.55 37.87 7.34
C ILE A 145 6.27 37.08 7.08
N LYS A 146 5.26 37.68 6.44
CA LYS A 146 4.03 36.96 6.03
C LYS A 146 4.34 35.82 5.06
N GLN A 147 5.25 36.05 4.10
CA GLN A 147 5.72 35.02 3.18
C GLN A 147 6.46 33.90 3.92
N LEU A 148 7.32 34.24 4.88
CA LEU A 148 8.06 33.26 5.66
C LEU A 148 7.12 32.43 6.55
N GLN A 149 6.15 33.05 7.23
CA GLN A 149 5.09 32.35 7.98
C GLN A 149 4.28 31.42 7.07
N THR A 150 3.92 31.89 5.87
CA THR A 150 3.20 31.07 4.88
C THR A 150 4.05 29.88 4.43
N LEU A 151 5.35 30.09 4.16
CA LEU A 151 6.27 29.02 3.77
C LEU A 151 6.52 28.02 4.91
N THR A 152 6.61 28.49 6.15
CA THR A 152 6.73 27.61 7.33
C THR A 152 5.47 26.77 7.51
N LEU A 153 4.28 27.37 7.35
CA LEU A 153 3.01 26.67 7.41
C LEU A 153 2.87 25.65 6.27
N VAL A 154 3.23 26.04 5.04
CA VAL A 154 3.24 25.13 3.89
C VAL A 154 4.23 23.99 4.10
N ARG A 155 5.42 24.27 4.64
CA ARG A 155 6.41 23.24 4.97
C ARG A 155 5.86 22.26 6.01
N ALA A 156 5.26 22.75 7.10
CA ALA A 156 4.66 21.90 8.13
C ALA A 156 3.52 21.03 7.57
N GLN A 157 2.70 21.60 6.69
CA GLN A 157 1.65 20.86 6.00
C GLN A 157 2.22 19.78 5.07
N LEU A 158 3.26 20.10 4.29
CA LEU A 158 3.93 19.13 3.42
C LEU A 158 4.59 18.00 4.22
N GLU A 159 5.24 18.32 5.34
CA GLU A 159 5.82 17.31 6.25
C GLU A 159 4.74 16.41 6.84
N SER A 160 3.58 16.97 7.22
CA SER A 160 2.42 16.18 7.68
C SER A 160 1.87 15.25 6.59
N VAL A 161 1.73 15.74 5.36
CA VAL A 161 1.29 14.92 4.22
C VAL A 161 2.30 13.80 3.93
N ILE A 162 3.61 14.09 3.92
CA ILE A 162 4.65 13.08 3.72
C ILE A 162 4.60 12.01 4.82
N LYS A 163 4.39 12.41 6.08
CA LYS A 163 4.27 11.46 7.20
C LYS A 163 3.06 10.55 7.05
N ILE A 164 1.88 11.12 6.76
CA ILE A 164 0.64 10.36 6.57
C ILE A 164 0.77 9.43 5.37
N PHE A 165 1.30 9.92 4.26
CA PHE A 165 1.48 9.13 3.05
C PHE A 165 2.52 8.02 3.24
N GLY A 166 3.62 8.29 3.96
CA GLY A 166 4.62 7.29 4.31
C GLY A 166 4.03 6.17 5.16
N ALA A 167 3.33 6.51 6.25
CA ALA A 167 2.64 5.53 7.10
C ALA A 167 1.56 4.76 6.32
N ALA A 168 0.89 5.41 5.37
CA ALA A 168 -0.06 4.79 4.49
C ALA A 168 0.62 3.78 3.54
N MET A 169 1.77 4.12 2.96
CA MET A 169 2.54 3.23 2.09
C MET A 169 3.09 2.01 2.82
N ASP A 170 3.50 2.16 4.09
CA ASP A 170 3.92 1.05 4.95
C ASP A 170 2.78 0.06 5.20
N PHE A 171 1.52 0.54 5.24
CA PHE A 171 0.33 -0.29 5.19
C PHE A 171 0.03 -0.75 3.75
N SER A 172 0.96 -1.52 3.18
CA SER A 172 0.84 -2.12 1.85
C SER A 172 -0.25 -3.20 1.83
N PHE A 173 -1.17 -3.12 0.86
CA PHE A 173 -2.28 -4.08 0.73
C PHE A 173 -2.05 -4.98 -0.50
N PRO A 174 -2.12 -6.32 -0.36
CA PRO A 174 -1.84 -7.22 -1.49
C PRO A 174 -2.93 -7.11 -2.56
N PRO A 175 -2.57 -7.12 -3.87
CA PRO A 175 -3.53 -7.04 -4.96
C PRO A 175 -4.55 -8.18 -4.99
N SER A 176 -4.26 -9.32 -4.36
CA SER A 176 -5.24 -10.41 -4.19
C SER A 176 -6.44 -10.03 -3.31
N GLU A 177 -6.25 -9.20 -2.29
CA GLU A 177 -7.28 -8.80 -1.31
C GLU A 177 -8.19 -7.66 -1.81
N VAL A 178 -7.80 -6.97 -2.88
CA VAL A 178 -8.72 -6.06 -3.61
C VAL A 178 -9.58 -6.80 -4.63
N SER A 179 -9.19 -8.02 -5.01
CA SER A 179 -9.83 -8.80 -6.06
C SER A 179 -10.95 -9.74 -5.58
N VAL A 180 -11.45 -9.56 -4.35
CA VAL A 180 -12.56 -10.36 -3.80
C VAL A 180 -13.94 -10.05 -4.42
N GLY A 181 -14.01 -9.15 -5.40
CA GLY A 181 -15.20 -8.94 -6.25
C GLY A 181 -15.19 -9.69 -7.59
N SER A 182 -14.06 -10.30 -7.96
CA SER A 182 -13.85 -10.93 -9.28
C SER A 182 -13.23 -12.32 -9.11
N SER A 183 -13.98 -13.22 -8.49
CA SER A 183 -13.77 -14.64 -8.73
C SER A 183 -14.07 -14.92 -10.21
N PHE A 184 -13.25 -15.72 -10.88
CA PHE A 184 -13.32 -16.16 -12.30
C PHE A 184 -12.54 -15.34 -13.34
N LEU A 185 -11.20 -15.33 -13.24
CA LEU A 185 -10.31 -15.55 -14.39
C LEU A 185 -8.98 -16.12 -13.87
N SER A 186 -8.94 -17.42 -13.57
CA SER A 186 -7.67 -18.15 -13.43
C SER A 186 -7.06 -18.34 -14.82
N VAL A 187 -6.05 -17.54 -15.17
CA VAL A 187 -5.18 -17.80 -16.31
C VAL A 187 -3.73 -17.60 -15.87
N SER A 188 -3.00 -18.72 -15.90
CA SER A 188 -1.54 -18.87 -15.79
C SER A 188 -0.89 -18.51 -14.45
N ALA A 189 -0.28 -19.54 -13.85
CA ALA A 189 0.63 -19.41 -12.73
C ALA A 189 1.74 -18.38 -13.08
N PRO A 190 1.97 -17.36 -12.24
CA PRO A 190 3.04 -16.40 -12.50
C PRO A 190 4.39 -17.09 -12.35
N GLU A 191 5.31 -16.78 -13.26
CA GLU A 191 6.70 -17.22 -13.24
C GLU A 191 7.34 -16.88 -11.87
N PRO A 192 8.03 -17.84 -11.21
CA PRO A 192 8.64 -17.60 -9.90
C PRO A 192 9.71 -16.50 -10.02
N GLY A 193 9.48 -15.35 -9.37
CA GLY A 193 10.42 -14.21 -9.35
C GLY A 193 9.92 -12.89 -9.95
N SER A 194 8.65 -12.80 -10.39
CA SER A 194 8.07 -11.56 -10.92
C SER A 194 7.86 -10.47 -9.84
N GLU A 195 7.95 -9.19 -10.20
CA GLU A 195 7.74 -8.05 -9.29
C GLU A 195 6.36 -8.07 -8.59
N GLN A 196 5.36 -8.67 -9.25
CA GLN A 196 4.02 -8.88 -8.69
C GLN A 196 3.99 -9.90 -7.55
N GLN A 197 4.82 -10.94 -7.58
CA GLN A 197 4.99 -11.83 -6.43
C GLN A 197 5.70 -11.11 -5.29
N SER A 198 6.66 -10.22 -5.60
CA SER A 198 7.35 -9.43 -4.59
C SER A 198 6.43 -8.42 -3.89
N SER A 199 5.54 -7.75 -4.62
CA SER A 199 4.57 -6.82 -4.03
C SER A 199 3.42 -7.54 -3.29
N GLU A 200 2.96 -8.68 -3.81
CA GLU A 200 2.00 -9.57 -3.14
C GLU A 200 2.56 -10.10 -1.81
N GLU A 201 3.79 -10.63 -1.82
CA GLU A 201 4.46 -11.15 -0.63
C GLU A 201 4.71 -10.04 0.41
N LYS A 202 5.16 -8.86 -0.03
CA LYS A 202 5.35 -7.69 0.86
C LYS A 202 4.02 -7.22 1.48
N GLY A 203 2.94 -7.16 0.71
CA GLY A 203 1.61 -6.80 1.21
C GLY A 203 1.09 -7.82 2.23
N GLN A 204 1.21 -9.11 1.92
CA GLN A 204 0.83 -10.17 2.86
C GLN A 204 1.69 -10.15 4.13
N GLN A 205 3.00 -9.89 4.00
CA GLN A 205 3.90 -9.76 5.14
C GLN A 205 3.53 -8.55 6.01
N ALA A 206 3.15 -7.42 5.41
CA ALA A 206 2.69 -6.23 6.13
C ALA A 206 1.41 -6.52 6.94
N LEU A 207 0.41 -7.18 6.32
CA LEU A 207 -0.82 -7.59 7.03
C LEU A 207 -0.55 -8.58 8.16
N ARG A 208 0.37 -9.54 7.96
CA ARG A 208 0.77 -10.48 9.02
C ARG A 208 1.45 -9.76 10.18
N ARG A 209 2.39 -8.86 9.90
CA ARG A 209 3.06 -8.05 10.94
C ARG A 209 2.06 -7.25 11.76
N LEU A 210 1.08 -6.60 11.13
CA LEU A 210 0.05 -5.85 11.86
C LEU A 210 -0.83 -6.75 12.72
N ARG A 211 -1.19 -7.95 12.23
CA ARG A 211 -1.92 -8.94 13.04
C ARG A 211 -1.08 -9.41 14.23
N ASP A 212 0.20 -9.69 14.00
CA ASP A 212 1.12 -10.17 15.03
C ASP A 212 1.35 -9.09 16.08
N GLU A 213 1.53 -7.83 15.68
CA GLU A 213 1.64 -6.65 16.57
C GLU A 213 0.40 -6.51 17.46
N VAL A 214 -0.82 -6.56 16.88
CA VAL A 214 -2.07 -6.50 17.65
C VAL A 214 -2.20 -7.73 18.56
N SER A 215 -1.79 -8.91 18.10
CA SER A 215 -1.82 -10.14 18.92
C SER A 215 -0.82 -10.11 20.06
N GLU A 216 0.33 -9.47 19.88
CA GLU A 216 1.36 -9.26 20.91
C GLU A 216 0.88 -8.27 21.96
N LEU A 217 0.24 -7.15 21.56
CA LEU A 217 -0.39 -6.20 22.48
C LEU A 217 -1.52 -6.84 23.30
N LEU A 218 -2.26 -7.78 22.72
CA LEU A 218 -3.29 -8.57 23.42
C LEU A 218 -2.70 -9.74 24.23
N GLY A 219 -1.50 -10.20 23.84
CA GLY A 219 -0.82 -11.38 24.35
C GLY A 219 0.28 -11.08 25.37
N SER A 220 0.54 -9.79 25.65
CA SER A 220 1.36 -9.32 26.77
C SER A 220 0.65 -9.63 28.08
N ASN A 221 0.41 -10.92 28.34
CA ASN A 221 0.15 -11.44 29.66
C ASN A 221 1.38 -11.12 30.49
N GLY A 222 1.19 -10.36 31.57
CA GLY A 222 2.14 -10.30 32.67
C GLY A 222 2.46 -11.73 33.12
N LYS A 223 3.63 -12.21 32.73
CA LYS A 223 4.18 -13.46 33.20
C LYS A 223 5.42 -13.13 34.00
N ASP A 224 5.20 -12.43 35.11
CA ASP A 224 6.17 -12.42 36.19
C ASP A 224 6.09 -13.75 36.94
N ASP A 225 7.24 -14.16 37.45
CA ASP A 225 7.60 -15.44 38.08
C ASP A 225 6.74 -15.86 39.31
N ASP A 226 5.70 -15.09 39.66
CA ASP A 226 4.89 -15.24 40.88
C ASP A 226 3.38 -15.44 40.65
N GLY A 227 2.96 -15.87 39.46
CA GLY A 227 1.66 -16.55 39.26
C GLY A 227 0.39 -15.75 39.61
N LYS A 228 0.45 -14.42 39.60
CA LYS A 228 -0.72 -13.54 39.74
C LYS A 228 -1.00 -12.88 38.40
N ASP A 229 -2.19 -13.15 37.85
CA ASP A 229 -2.67 -12.46 36.66
C ASP A 229 -2.85 -10.97 37.00
N ASP A 230 -1.95 -10.10 36.55
CA ASP A 230 -2.18 -8.65 36.62
C ASP A 230 -3.26 -8.28 35.59
N GLU A 231 -4.52 -8.36 36.04
CA GLU A 231 -5.70 -7.99 35.26
C GLU A 231 -5.57 -6.56 34.70
N GLU A 232 -4.91 -5.67 35.43
CA GLU A 232 -4.62 -4.29 35.00
C GLU A 232 -3.68 -4.24 33.79
N SER A 233 -2.67 -5.11 33.74
CA SER A 233 -1.75 -5.22 32.60
C SER A 233 -2.46 -5.77 31.35
N ALA A 234 -3.37 -6.72 31.53
CA ALA A 234 -4.18 -7.28 30.45
C ALA A 234 -5.21 -6.27 29.90
N VAL A 235 -5.81 -5.44 30.76
CA VAL A 235 -6.69 -4.33 30.34
C VAL A 235 -5.90 -3.26 29.59
N GLN A 236 -4.70 -2.91 30.04
CA GLN A 236 -3.82 -1.97 29.32
C GLN A 236 -3.38 -2.50 27.95
N GLY A 237 -3.15 -3.81 27.81
CA GLY A 237 -2.86 -4.45 26.53
C GLY A 237 -4.01 -4.32 25.53
N ILE A 238 -5.25 -4.52 26.00
CA ILE A 238 -6.47 -4.33 25.20
C ILE A 238 -6.64 -2.86 24.79
N GLU A 239 -6.41 -1.91 25.70
CA GLU A 239 -6.51 -0.48 25.38
C GLU A 239 -5.48 -0.06 24.32
N LYS A 240 -4.23 -0.51 24.45
CA LYS A 240 -3.18 -0.26 23.45
C LYS A 240 -3.51 -0.89 22.10
N ALA A 241 -4.02 -2.12 22.10
CA ALA A 241 -4.46 -2.79 20.88
C ALA A 241 -5.65 -2.06 20.22
N ALA A 242 -6.61 -1.58 21.00
CA ALA A 242 -7.74 -0.79 20.52
C ALA A 242 -7.29 0.55 19.92
N ALA A 243 -6.36 1.25 20.57
CA ALA A 243 -5.77 2.48 20.07
C ALA A 243 -5.07 2.24 18.72
N ARG A 244 -4.31 1.14 18.60
CA ARG A 244 -3.63 0.77 17.35
C ARG A 244 -4.59 0.50 16.20
N VAL A 245 -5.71 -0.18 16.47
CA VAL A 245 -6.77 -0.40 15.47
C VAL A 245 -7.44 0.92 15.06
N ALA A 246 -7.61 1.87 15.98
CA ALA A 246 -8.15 3.19 15.68
C ALA A 246 -7.20 4.01 14.77
N GLU A 247 -5.89 3.98 15.03
CA GLU A 247 -4.89 4.61 14.15
C GLU A 247 -4.93 4.03 12.73
N LEU A 248 -5.01 2.70 12.60
CA LEU A 248 -5.12 2.03 11.30
C LEU A 248 -6.38 2.45 10.55
N LYS A 249 -7.49 2.71 11.27
CA LYS A 249 -8.74 3.22 10.69
C LYS A 249 -8.60 4.66 10.20
N GLU A 250 -7.88 5.51 10.91
CA GLU A 250 -7.57 6.86 10.43
C GLU A 250 -6.69 6.84 9.18
N LEU A 251 -5.64 6.00 9.17
CA LEU A 251 -4.79 5.81 7.99
C LEU A 251 -5.61 5.29 6.79
N ALA A 252 -6.51 4.32 7.01
CA ALA A 252 -7.37 3.77 5.96
C ALA A 252 -8.25 4.82 5.26
N SER A 253 -8.54 5.95 5.92
CA SER A 253 -9.31 7.04 5.31
C SER A 253 -8.61 7.69 4.10
N VAL A 254 -7.28 7.58 3.99
CA VAL A 254 -6.49 8.08 2.86
C VAL A 254 -6.88 7.38 1.55
N TRP A 255 -7.38 6.14 1.62
CA TRP A 255 -7.81 5.35 0.47
C TRP A 255 -9.30 5.47 0.15
N LYS A 256 -10.00 6.42 0.77
CA LYS A 256 -11.43 6.63 0.51
C LYS A 256 -11.70 6.90 -0.97
N GLY A 257 -12.62 6.15 -1.56
CA GLY A 257 -12.96 6.22 -2.98
C GLY A 257 -12.04 5.39 -3.90
N THR A 258 -11.04 4.69 -3.36
CA THR A 258 -10.16 3.80 -4.14
C THR A 258 -10.68 2.35 -4.16
N ALA A 259 -10.15 1.53 -5.07
CA ALA A 259 -10.46 0.10 -5.14
C ALA A 259 -10.05 -0.67 -3.86
N GLU A 260 -9.11 -0.12 -3.08
CA GLU A 260 -8.57 -0.76 -1.87
C GLU A 260 -9.39 -0.49 -0.60
N GLU A 261 -10.25 0.53 -0.61
CA GLU A 261 -11.01 0.99 0.56
C GLU A 261 -11.75 -0.16 1.26
N LYS A 262 -12.50 -0.96 0.48
CA LYS A 262 -13.33 -2.04 1.03
C LYS A 262 -12.50 -3.19 1.60
N GLY A 263 -11.37 -3.53 0.98
CA GLY A 263 -10.48 -4.59 1.45
C GLY A 263 -9.80 -4.19 2.76
N ARG A 264 -9.24 -2.98 2.80
CA ARG A 264 -8.57 -2.42 3.98
C ARG A 264 -9.53 -2.29 5.17
N ASN A 265 -10.75 -1.81 4.96
CA ASN A 265 -11.76 -1.71 6.03
C ASN A 265 -12.14 -3.09 6.60
N ARG A 266 -12.31 -4.12 5.76
CA ARG A 266 -12.60 -5.48 6.23
C ARG A 266 -11.47 -6.07 7.07
N PHE A 267 -10.21 -5.81 6.68
CA PHE A 267 -9.05 -6.24 7.46
C PHE A 267 -9.04 -5.56 8.83
N ILE A 268 -9.28 -4.25 8.88
CA ILE A 268 -9.34 -3.48 10.14
C ILE A 268 -10.50 -3.95 11.02
N ASP A 269 -11.68 -4.22 10.44
CA ASP A 269 -12.83 -4.78 11.17
C ASP A 269 -12.49 -6.15 11.77
N SER A 270 -11.66 -6.96 11.08
CA SER A 270 -11.20 -8.25 11.62
C SER A 270 -10.26 -8.10 12.81
N LEU A 271 -9.40 -7.07 12.81
CA LEU A 271 -8.54 -6.74 13.95
C LEU A 271 -9.36 -6.17 15.12
N ALA A 272 -10.34 -5.28 14.85
CA ALA A 272 -11.25 -4.75 15.85
C ALA A 272 -12.01 -5.89 16.56
N LYS A 273 -12.52 -6.85 15.79
CA LYS A 273 -13.18 -8.04 16.34
C LYS A 273 -12.25 -8.88 17.23
N MET A 274 -10.97 -9.02 16.87
CA MET A 274 -9.99 -9.74 17.70
C MET A 274 -9.77 -9.07 19.05
N VAL A 275 -9.70 -7.73 19.08
CA VAL A 275 -9.58 -6.94 20.31
C VAL A 275 -10.86 -7.04 21.15
N GLU A 276 -12.04 -6.94 20.54
CA GLU A 276 -13.34 -7.09 21.21
C GLU A 276 -13.55 -8.50 21.80
N ASP A 277 -13.16 -9.54 21.08
CA ASP A 277 -13.26 -10.92 21.54
C ASP A 277 -12.36 -11.16 22.76
N ARG A 278 -11.13 -10.63 22.77
CA ARG A 278 -10.24 -10.67 23.94
C ARG A 278 -10.75 -9.84 25.11
N HIS A 279 -11.31 -8.67 24.86
CA HIS A 279 -11.95 -7.87 25.89
C HIS A 279 -13.14 -8.61 26.53
N ARG A 280 -13.96 -9.28 25.71
CA ARG A 280 -15.09 -10.08 26.19
C ARG A 280 -14.63 -11.29 27.01
N GLU A 281 -13.57 -11.97 26.60
CA GLU A 281 -12.96 -13.07 27.35
C GLU A 281 -12.44 -12.63 28.72
N LEU A 282 -11.75 -11.49 28.79
CA LEU A 282 -11.27 -10.92 30.04
C LEU A 282 -12.43 -10.57 30.97
N MET A 283 -13.49 -9.95 30.46
CA MET A 283 -14.71 -9.63 31.22
C MET A 283 -15.46 -10.88 31.73
N LEU A 284 -15.45 -11.99 30.97
CA LEU A 284 -16.02 -13.27 31.40
C LEU A 284 -15.14 -13.98 32.43
N ALA A 285 -13.82 -13.84 32.35
CA ALA A 285 -12.87 -14.42 33.29
C ALA A 285 -12.94 -13.71 34.65
N THR A 286 -13.06 -12.38 34.66
CA THR A 286 -13.28 -11.59 35.89
C THR A 286 -14.64 -11.88 36.51
N GLY A 287 -15.71 -11.95 35.70
CA GLY A 287 -17.06 -12.30 36.18
C GLY A 287 -17.21 -13.74 36.72
N ARG A 288 -16.36 -14.69 36.29
CA ARG A 288 -16.35 -16.06 36.84
C ARG A 288 -15.61 -16.19 38.18
N ARG A 289 -14.73 -15.25 38.52
CA ARG A 289 -13.99 -15.29 39.81
C ARG A 289 -14.87 -14.90 41.01
N ASP A 290 -15.88 -14.07 40.80
CA ASP A 290 -16.87 -13.72 41.85
C ASP A 290 -17.96 -14.80 42.07
N GLY A 291 -18.07 -15.80 41.20
CA GLY A 291 -19.14 -16.81 41.20
C GLY A 291 -18.79 -18.17 41.81
N LYS A 292 -17.65 -18.33 42.50
CA LYS A 292 -17.22 -19.62 43.06
C LYS A 292 -17.28 -19.66 44.59
N VAL A 293 -18.47 -19.48 45.15
CA VAL A 293 -18.84 -20.07 46.45
C VAL A 293 -20.17 -20.80 46.25
N GLU A 294 -20.23 -22.02 46.78
CA GLU A 294 -21.33 -23.01 46.70
C GLU A 294 -21.45 -23.81 45.40
N VAL A 295 -20.69 -24.90 45.30
CA VAL A 295 -21.29 -26.23 45.11
C VAL A 295 -20.40 -27.27 45.80
N GLU A 296 -20.73 -27.66 47.03
CA GLU A 296 -20.49 -29.03 47.49
C GLU A 296 -21.39 -29.40 48.69
N ALA A 297 -22.57 -29.96 48.40
CA ALA A 297 -23.29 -30.88 49.27
C ALA A 297 -24.33 -31.68 48.46
N ARG A 298 -23.89 -32.82 47.88
CA ARG A 298 -24.45 -34.18 48.07
C ARG A 298 -25.85 -34.22 48.75
N THR A 299 -26.91 -34.92 48.30
CA THR A 299 -27.09 -36.22 47.62
C THR A 299 -28.61 -36.45 47.38
N GLN A 300 -28.98 -37.37 46.46
CA GLN A 300 -30.22 -38.20 46.45
C GLN A 300 -31.57 -37.61 45.98
N GLN A 301 -32.00 -37.93 44.75
CA GLN A 301 -33.05 -38.93 44.42
C GLN A 301 -33.52 -38.81 42.94
N PRO A 302 -33.92 -39.92 42.28
CA PRO A 302 -34.45 -39.91 40.92
C PRO A 302 -35.98 -39.86 40.94
N GLY A 303 -36.59 -38.96 40.15
CA GLY A 303 -38.05 -38.90 40.07
C GLY A 303 -38.51 -37.91 39.00
N GLY A 304 -39.06 -38.44 37.91
CA GLY A 304 -39.78 -37.66 36.92
C GLY A 304 -41.11 -37.10 37.45
N PHE A 305 -41.79 -36.35 36.56
CA PHE A 305 -43.03 -35.56 36.75
C PHE A 305 -42.82 -34.19 37.41
N GLY A 306 -43.32 -33.07 36.90
CA GLY A 306 -44.20 -32.86 35.75
C GLY A 306 -44.69 -31.40 35.76
N LEU A 307 -44.08 -30.56 34.93
CA LEU A 307 -44.56 -29.19 34.67
C LEU A 307 -45.97 -29.21 34.03
N MET A 308 -46.33 -30.30 33.35
CA MET A 308 -47.69 -30.50 32.82
C MET A 308 -48.78 -30.64 33.90
N ASN A 309 -48.45 -31.06 35.13
CA ASN A 309 -49.45 -31.22 36.19
C ASN A 309 -49.81 -29.88 36.88
N GLN A 310 -48.97 -28.85 36.72
CA GLN A 310 -49.27 -27.49 37.20
C GLN A 310 -50.17 -26.73 36.21
N LEU A 311 -50.10 -27.01 34.91
CA LEU A 311 -50.96 -26.39 33.90
C LEU A 311 -52.39 -26.95 33.87
N GLN A 312 -52.59 -28.17 34.37
CA GLN A 312 -53.94 -28.74 34.48
C GLN A 312 -54.72 -28.21 35.70
N LYS A 313 -54.02 -27.71 36.73
CA LYS A 313 -54.61 -27.18 37.97
C LYS A 313 -55.08 -25.73 37.87
N LEU A 314 -54.69 -25.01 36.81
CA LEU A 314 -55.17 -23.65 36.50
C LEU A 314 -56.44 -23.65 35.63
N ARG A 315 -56.90 -24.82 35.16
CA ARG A 315 -58.08 -24.95 34.28
C ARG A 315 -59.29 -25.60 34.94
N SER A 316 -59.19 -26.10 36.19
CA SER A 316 -60.25 -26.93 36.81
C SER A 316 -60.75 -26.52 38.22
N GLY A 317 -60.72 -25.23 38.58
CA GLY A 317 -61.52 -24.68 39.70
C GLY A 317 -61.48 -23.15 39.62
N LEU A 318 -62.57 -22.37 39.57
CA LEU A 318 -63.75 -22.35 40.44
C LEU A 318 -63.40 -22.46 41.92
#